data_AF-G5C199-F1
#
_entry.id   AF-G5C199-F1
#
_cell.length_a   1.000
_cell.length_b   1.000
_cell.length_c   1.000
_cell.angle_alpha   90.00
_cell.angle_beta   90.00
_cell.angle_gamma   90.00
#
_symmetry.space_group_name_H-M   'P 1'
#
loop_
_entity.id
_entity.type
_entity.pdbx_description
1 polymer ?
#
loop_
_entity_poly.entity_id
_entity_poly.type
_entity_poly.pdbx_seq_one_letter_code
_entity_poly.pdbx_strand_id
1 'polypeptide(L)'
;MACKFVKRSIFLNIGSSDHHSTNNYSYYHAILQAAFQFLSPLQQNLLKFCLSLRSYLATIQAFQKIAADEPPPEGCNSFLSVHGKKTCDFDDLETLILTASGRSKPLLFKGDHRYPSSNPESAVVIFYSEIGLQEFSSFHQQLVSKSNPGKINYVFRHYISNPRKEPLHLSGCGVELAIKSTEYKAKDDTQVKGIEVNTTVIGENDPIDEVQGFLFGRLRDLHPELTGQLKELRKHLVESTNEMAPLKVWQLQDLSFQTAAQILAALAELALVVMKDLSQNFSTKPRAITKTAVSSGLRTEVEENQKYFKGTLGLQPGDSALFINGLHTDLDTQDIFSLFDVLRNEAWVMEGLHRLRIEGLSLHNILKLNIQPSEAEYAIDIRSPNFMGQQPGT
;
A
#
# COMPACT_ATOMS: atom_id res chain seq x y z
N MET A 1 -6.84 -6.44 11.68
CA MET A 1 -5.76 -7.43 11.89
C MET A 1 -5.65 -7.87 13.35
N ALA A 2 -5.74 -6.94 14.31
CA ALA A 2 -5.80 -7.23 15.75
C ALA A 2 -7.09 -7.93 16.23
N CYS A 3 -7.88 -8.55 15.34
CA CYS A 3 -8.94 -9.51 15.69
C CYS A 3 -8.66 -10.88 15.06
N LYS A 4 -8.25 -10.94 13.78
CA LYS A 4 -7.92 -12.21 13.11
C LYS A 4 -6.64 -12.90 13.60
N PHE A 5 -5.70 -12.15 14.20
CA PHE A 5 -4.49 -12.71 14.82
C PHE A 5 -4.63 -12.99 16.33
N VAL A 6 -5.82 -12.78 16.89
CA VAL A 6 -6.04 -12.83 18.34
C VAL A 6 -6.29 -14.26 18.77
N LYS A 7 -5.19 -14.96 19.07
CA LYS A 7 -5.28 -16.01 20.06
C LYS A 7 -5.65 -15.38 21.40
N ARG A 8 -6.39 -16.18 22.17
CA ARG A 8 -7.02 -16.05 23.50
C ARG A 8 -6.38 -15.11 24.55
N SER A 9 -5.20 -14.53 24.35
CA SER A 9 -4.38 -13.92 25.39
C SER A 9 -3.88 -12.49 25.10
N ILE A 10 -4.02 -11.96 23.87
CA ILE A 10 -3.44 -10.64 23.51
C ILE A 10 -4.10 -9.48 24.29
N PHE A 11 -5.41 -9.55 24.55
CA PHE A 11 -6.15 -8.44 25.19
C PHE A 11 -6.39 -8.60 26.69
N LEU A 12 -6.11 -9.77 27.26
CA LEU A 12 -6.29 -10.03 28.69
C LEU A 12 -5.33 -9.21 29.56
N ASN A 13 -4.19 -8.78 29.01
CA ASN A 13 -3.16 -8.03 29.74
C ASN A 13 -3.09 -6.54 29.38
N ILE A 14 -3.97 -6.03 28.51
CA ILE A 14 -3.92 -4.62 28.07
C ILE A 14 -4.82 -3.72 28.97
N GLY A 15 -5.75 -4.30 29.73
CA GLY A 15 -6.77 -3.58 30.49
C GLY A 15 -6.44 -3.23 31.94
N SER A 16 -5.19 -2.88 32.30
CA SER A 16 -4.83 -2.56 33.70
C SER A 16 -4.40 -1.10 33.94
N SER A 17 -4.56 -0.18 33.00
CA SER A 17 -4.22 1.21 33.28
C SER A 17 -5.21 2.19 32.65
N ASP A 18 -5.99 2.84 33.51
CA ASP A 18 -6.67 4.10 33.23
C ASP A 18 -5.65 5.10 32.67
N HIS A 19 -5.60 5.21 31.34
CA HIS A 19 -4.73 6.15 30.67
C HIS A 19 -5.50 6.91 29.60
N HIS A 20 -6.40 7.79 30.05
CA HIS A 20 -6.97 8.85 29.23
C HIS A 20 -5.93 9.91 28.78
N SER A 21 -4.64 9.74 29.09
CA SER A 21 -3.55 10.66 28.74
C SER A 21 -2.25 10.01 28.24
N THR A 22 -2.23 8.71 27.86
CA THR A 22 -1.02 8.13 27.26
C THR A 22 -0.91 8.45 25.77
N ASN A 23 0.26 8.96 25.41
CA ASN A 23 0.72 9.23 24.05
C ASN A 23 0.35 8.07 23.10
N ASN A 24 -0.32 8.34 21.97
CA ASN A 24 -0.72 7.30 20.98
C ASN A 24 0.45 6.36 20.59
N TYR A 25 1.67 6.88 20.66
CA TYR A 25 2.91 6.16 20.45
C TYR A 25 3.17 5.03 21.47
N SER A 26 2.95 5.27 22.77
CA SER A 26 3.16 4.24 23.79
C SER A 26 2.12 3.12 23.68
N TYR A 27 0.86 3.49 23.38
CA TYR A 27 -0.21 2.53 23.13
C TYR A 27 0.09 1.66 21.89
N TYR A 28 0.58 2.26 20.81
CA TYR A 28 1.02 1.54 19.61
C TYR A 28 2.10 0.51 19.92
N HIS A 29 3.14 0.89 20.67
CA HIS A 29 4.22 -0.03 21.05
C HIS A 29 3.76 -1.14 21.99
N ALA A 30 2.89 -0.84 22.96
CA ALA A 30 2.31 -1.85 23.84
C ALA A 30 1.54 -2.92 23.05
N ILE A 31 0.73 -2.50 22.06
CA ILE A 31 0.02 -3.43 21.17
C ILE A 31 1.00 -4.27 20.34
N LEU A 32 2.02 -3.64 19.76
CA LEU A 32 3.02 -4.37 18.99
C LEU A 32 3.74 -5.41 19.84
N GLN A 33 4.17 -5.04 21.06
CA GLN A 33 4.86 -5.95 21.97
C GLN A 33 3.97 -7.14 22.36
N ALA A 34 2.69 -6.92 22.62
CA ALA A 34 1.74 -8.00 22.90
C ALA A 34 1.50 -8.89 21.66
N ALA A 35 1.39 -8.29 20.47
CA ALA A 35 1.16 -9.03 19.23
C ALA A 35 2.38 -9.86 18.80
N PHE A 36 3.60 -9.32 18.95
CA PHE A 36 4.83 -9.96 18.46
C PHE A 36 5.12 -11.30 19.14
N GLN A 37 4.59 -11.55 20.33
CA GLN A 37 4.67 -12.85 21.00
C GLN A 37 4.02 -13.99 20.20
N PHE A 38 3.08 -13.67 19.31
CA PHE A 38 2.30 -14.63 18.54
C PHE A 38 2.62 -14.61 17.04
N LEU A 39 3.48 -13.70 16.59
CA LEU A 39 3.73 -13.43 15.18
C LEU A 39 5.17 -13.80 14.78
N SER A 40 5.32 -14.38 13.59
CA SER A 40 6.63 -14.58 12.96
C SER A 40 7.28 -13.23 12.60
N PRO A 41 8.61 -13.15 12.41
CA PRO A 41 9.28 -11.92 11.98
C PRO A 41 8.67 -11.29 10.70
N LEU A 42 8.24 -12.13 9.75
CA LEU A 42 7.58 -11.68 8.52
C LEU A 42 6.21 -11.07 8.82
N GLN A 43 5.39 -11.74 9.63
CA GLN A 43 4.07 -11.25 10.04
C GLN A 43 4.17 -9.96 10.86
N GLN A 44 5.24 -9.78 11.66
CA GLN A 44 5.48 -8.55 12.40
C GLN A 44 5.68 -7.36 11.45
N ASN A 45 6.45 -7.53 10.37
CA ASN A 45 6.65 -6.49 9.37
C ASN A 45 5.36 -6.20 8.58
N LEU A 46 4.60 -7.23 8.22
CA LEU A 46 3.29 -7.06 7.58
C LEU A 46 2.29 -6.36 8.49
N LEU A 47 2.32 -6.62 9.80
CA LEU A 47 1.48 -5.92 10.77
C LEU A 47 1.84 -4.43 10.83
N LYS A 48 3.13 -4.08 10.91
CA LYS A 48 3.57 -2.69 10.89
C LYS A 48 3.10 -1.98 9.61
N PHE A 49 3.28 -2.63 8.46
CA PHE A 49 2.85 -2.08 7.18
C PHE A 49 1.33 -1.89 7.10
N CYS A 50 0.54 -2.86 7.57
CA CYS A 50 -0.92 -2.78 7.66
C CYS A 50 -1.39 -1.61 8.53
N LEU A 51 -0.73 -1.38 9.68
CA LEU A 51 -1.05 -0.28 10.58
C LEU A 51 -0.70 1.07 9.96
N SER A 52 0.43 1.16 9.26
CA SER A 52 0.81 2.36 8.51
C SER A 52 -0.19 2.69 7.39
N LEU A 53 -0.66 1.68 6.66
CA LEU A 53 -1.67 1.85 5.60
C LEU A 53 -3.09 2.09 6.12
N ARG A 54 -3.36 1.81 7.40
CA ARG A 54 -4.70 1.91 8.01
C ARG A 54 -5.77 1.08 7.28
N SER A 55 -5.39 -0.06 6.70
CA SER A 55 -6.24 -0.84 5.78
C SER A 55 -7.57 -1.34 6.37
N TYR A 56 -7.66 -1.52 7.69
CA TYR A 56 -8.89 -1.98 8.37
C TYR A 56 -9.80 -0.85 8.87
N LEU A 57 -9.42 0.41 8.66
CA LEU A 57 -10.22 1.54 9.12
C LEU A 57 -11.64 1.52 8.53
N ALA A 58 -11.76 1.24 7.22
CA ALA A 58 -13.07 1.19 6.56
C ALA A 58 -14.00 0.14 7.19
N THR A 59 -13.44 -1.01 7.61
CA THR A 59 -14.21 -2.05 8.31
C THR A 59 -14.68 -1.57 9.69
N ILE A 60 -13.81 -0.89 10.44
CA ILE A 60 -14.18 -0.32 11.75
C ILE A 60 -15.27 0.73 11.58
N GLN A 61 -15.12 1.63 10.61
CA GLN A 61 -16.12 2.66 10.33
C GLN A 61 -17.46 2.06 9.87
N ALA A 62 -17.43 0.97 9.11
CA ALA A 62 -18.64 0.24 8.75
C ALA A 62 -19.36 -0.32 10.00
N PHE A 63 -18.64 -0.88 10.96
CA PHE A 63 -19.24 -1.35 12.22
C PHE A 63 -19.82 -0.22 13.06
N GLN A 64 -19.14 0.93 13.13
CA GLN A 64 -19.67 2.12 13.79
C GLN A 64 -20.96 2.60 13.13
N LYS A 65 -21.01 2.59 11.78
CA LYS A 65 -22.20 3.00 11.04
C LYS A 65 -23.37 2.04 11.25
N ILE A 66 -23.10 0.73 11.26
CA ILE A 66 -24.11 -0.30 11.60
C ILE A 66 -24.64 -0.07 13.01
N ALA A 67 -23.77 0.19 13.99
CA ALA A 67 -24.20 0.47 15.36
C ALA A 67 -24.96 1.81 15.51
N ALA A 68 -24.71 2.78 14.63
CA ALA A 68 -25.49 4.03 14.59
C ALA A 68 -26.90 3.81 14.04
N ASP A 69 -27.07 2.93 13.06
CA ASP A 69 -28.38 2.57 12.50
C ASP A 69 -29.15 1.61 13.43
N GLU A 70 -28.42 0.80 14.19
CA GLU A 70 -28.94 -0.08 15.23
C GLU A 70 -28.40 0.30 16.62
N PRO A 71 -28.87 1.40 17.25
CA PRO A 71 -28.28 1.93 18.48
C PRO A 71 -28.35 0.96 19.66
N PRO A 72 -27.36 1.01 20.59
CA PRO A 72 -27.41 0.27 21.83
C PRO A 72 -28.61 0.67 22.70
N PRO A 73 -29.01 -0.17 23.66
CA PRO A 73 -29.89 0.25 24.75
C PRO A 73 -29.29 1.45 25.52
N GLU A 74 -30.15 2.28 26.12
CA GLU A 74 -29.73 3.50 26.82
C GLU A 74 -28.72 3.21 27.94
N GLY A 75 -27.64 4.01 28.01
CA GLY A 75 -26.65 3.94 29.09
C GLY A 75 -25.54 2.90 28.92
N CYS A 76 -25.46 2.20 27.78
CA CYS A 76 -24.49 1.13 27.58
C CYS A 76 -23.31 1.51 26.70
N ASN A 77 -22.10 1.17 27.16
CA ASN A 77 -20.87 1.32 26.36
C ASN A 77 -20.61 0.10 25.45
N SER A 78 -21.06 -1.07 25.90
CA SER A 78 -20.97 -2.35 25.19
C SER A 78 -22.35 -3.01 25.16
N PHE A 79 -22.67 -3.72 24.08
CA PHE A 79 -23.96 -4.39 23.97
C PHE A 79 -23.90 -5.65 23.11
N LEU A 80 -24.84 -6.56 23.35
CA LEU A 80 -25.02 -7.82 22.67
C LEU A 80 -26.25 -7.71 21.77
N SER A 81 -26.15 -8.19 20.54
CA SER A 81 -27.28 -8.34 19.62
C SER A 81 -27.47 -9.82 19.28
N VAL A 82 -28.62 -10.36 19.65
CA VAL A 82 -29.05 -11.72 19.30
C VAL A 82 -30.22 -11.57 18.36
N HIS A 83 -30.09 -11.93 17.08
CA HIS A 83 -31.18 -11.90 16.08
C HIS A 83 -32.06 -10.62 16.19
N GLY A 84 -31.42 -9.44 16.19
CA GLY A 84 -32.07 -8.13 16.22
C GLY A 84 -32.47 -7.58 17.60
N LYS A 85 -32.59 -8.41 18.66
CA LYS A 85 -32.80 -7.89 20.03
C LYS A 85 -31.47 -7.61 20.70
N LYS A 86 -31.42 -6.50 21.42
CA LYS A 86 -30.21 -5.99 22.06
C LYS A 86 -30.34 -6.05 23.58
N THR A 87 -29.25 -6.37 24.26
CA THR A 87 -29.13 -6.25 25.71
C THR A 87 -27.70 -5.84 26.06
N CYS A 88 -27.54 -5.20 27.20
CA CYS A 88 -26.24 -4.89 27.79
C CYS A 88 -25.93 -5.80 28.97
N ASP A 89 -26.96 -6.44 29.51
CA ASP A 89 -26.83 -7.40 30.60
C ASP A 89 -26.53 -8.79 30.02
N PHE A 90 -25.60 -9.48 30.67
CA PHE A 90 -25.26 -10.84 30.33
C PHE A 90 -26.32 -11.83 30.81
N ASP A 91 -27.06 -11.52 31.88
CA ASP A 91 -28.06 -12.42 32.45
C ASP A 91 -29.23 -12.63 31.48
N ASP A 92 -29.60 -11.59 30.74
CA ASP A 92 -30.64 -11.65 29.70
C ASP A 92 -30.25 -12.51 28.49
N LEU A 93 -28.95 -12.76 28.29
CA LEU A 93 -28.45 -13.42 27.08
C LEU A 93 -29.05 -14.82 26.90
N GLU A 94 -29.22 -15.58 27.97
CA GLU A 94 -29.77 -16.94 27.87
C GLU A 94 -31.24 -16.93 27.40
N THR A 95 -32.02 -15.97 27.90
CA THR A 95 -33.41 -15.78 27.47
C THR A 95 -33.50 -15.37 26.00
N LEU A 96 -32.56 -14.54 25.53
CA LEU A 96 -32.50 -14.09 24.15
C LEU A 96 -32.08 -15.22 23.20
N ILE A 97 -31.18 -16.11 23.62
CA ILE A 97 -30.78 -17.29 22.84
C ILE A 97 -31.96 -18.25 22.69
N LEU A 98 -32.71 -18.51 23.77
CA LEU A 98 -33.89 -19.39 23.72
C LEU A 98 -34.99 -18.86 22.78
N THR A 99 -35.17 -17.53 22.75
CA THR A 99 -36.15 -16.87 21.87
C THR A 99 -35.61 -16.53 20.48
N ALA A 100 -34.39 -16.97 20.14
CA ALA A 100 -33.74 -16.64 18.87
C ALA A 100 -34.37 -17.35 17.66
N SER A 101 -34.89 -18.57 17.84
CA SER A 101 -35.47 -19.39 16.75
C SER A 101 -36.69 -18.75 16.09
N GLY A 102 -37.42 -17.89 16.80
CA GLY A 102 -38.57 -17.15 16.26
C GLY A 102 -38.20 -15.88 15.48
N ARG A 103 -36.91 -15.60 15.29
CA ARG A 103 -36.41 -14.35 14.70
C ARG A 103 -35.45 -14.62 13.56
N SER A 104 -35.42 -13.74 12.57
CA SER A 104 -34.52 -13.87 11.43
C SER A 104 -33.06 -13.84 11.86
N LYS A 105 -32.25 -14.74 11.28
CA LYS A 105 -30.80 -14.75 11.50
C LYS A 105 -30.22 -13.43 10.94
N PRO A 106 -29.30 -12.76 11.67
CA PRO A 106 -28.72 -11.51 11.21
C PRO A 106 -27.78 -11.75 10.03
N LEU A 107 -27.69 -10.76 9.14
CA LEU A 107 -26.71 -10.78 8.05
C LEU A 107 -25.31 -10.57 8.61
N LEU A 108 -24.41 -11.49 8.25
CA LEU A 108 -23.00 -11.44 8.65
C LEU A 108 -22.13 -11.01 7.47
N PHE A 109 -21.26 -10.04 7.68
CA PHE A 109 -20.39 -9.47 6.66
C PHE A 109 -19.07 -10.25 6.56
N LYS A 110 -18.38 -10.12 5.43
CA LYS A 110 -17.04 -10.72 5.22
C LYS A 110 -15.99 -10.16 6.20
N GLY A 111 -16.19 -8.92 6.66
CA GLY A 111 -15.33 -8.25 7.63
C GLY A 111 -15.55 -8.70 9.09
N ASP A 112 -16.63 -9.42 9.38
CA ASP A 112 -16.98 -9.84 10.73
C ASP A 112 -15.95 -10.82 11.31
N HIS A 113 -15.59 -10.63 12.58
CA HIS A 113 -14.73 -11.58 13.28
C HIS A 113 -15.58 -12.67 13.91
N ARG A 114 -15.55 -13.86 13.31
CA ARG A 114 -16.30 -15.03 13.77
C ARG A 114 -15.40 -15.94 14.59
N TYR A 115 -15.84 -16.30 15.78
CA TYR A 115 -15.13 -17.28 16.61
C TYR A 115 -15.50 -18.70 16.19
N PRO A 116 -14.59 -19.67 16.41
CA PRO A 116 -14.89 -21.08 16.14
C PRO A 116 -16.16 -21.53 16.86
N SER A 117 -17.03 -22.20 16.11
CA SER A 117 -18.25 -22.82 16.61
C SER A 117 -18.43 -24.15 15.91
N SER A 118 -18.79 -25.18 16.68
CA SER A 118 -19.01 -26.54 16.19
C SER A 118 -20.35 -26.70 15.47
N ASN A 119 -21.29 -25.76 15.65
CA ASN A 119 -22.64 -25.87 15.12
C ASN A 119 -23.09 -24.56 14.42
N PRO A 120 -23.10 -24.52 13.08
CA PRO A 120 -23.50 -23.35 12.30
C PRO A 120 -25.00 -23.02 12.41
N GLU A 121 -25.84 -23.95 12.89
CA GLU A 121 -27.28 -23.71 13.06
C GLU A 121 -27.64 -22.98 14.35
N SER A 122 -26.68 -22.83 15.27
CA SER A 122 -26.89 -22.16 16.55
C SER A 122 -27.21 -20.68 16.40
N ALA A 123 -27.85 -20.11 17.43
CA ALA A 123 -28.17 -18.69 17.49
C ALA A 123 -26.91 -17.81 17.31
N VAL A 124 -27.03 -16.77 16.48
CA VAL A 124 -25.94 -15.82 16.22
C VAL A 124 -25.97 -14.72 17.27
N VAL A 125 -24.85 -14.57 17.97
CA VAL A 125 -24.65 -13.53 19.00
C VAL A 125 -23.56 -12.59 18.53
N ILE A 126 -23.91 -11.33 18.29
CA ILE A 126 -23.01 -10.28 17.86
C ILE A 126 -22.68 -9.41 19.07
N PHE A 127 -21.41 -9.31 19.44
CA PHE A 127 -20.95 -8.44 20.52
C PHE A 127 -20.33 -7.17 19.95
N TYR A 128 -20.87 -6.03 20.37
CA TYR A 128 -20.37 -4.71 20.07
C TYR A 128 -19.68 -4.14 21.30
N SER A 129 -18.36 -3.93 21.23
CA SER A 129 -17.59 -3.38 22.34
C SER A 129 -16.26 -2.80 21.90
N GLU A 130 -15.72 -1.92 22.74
CA GLU A 130 -14.38 -1.35 22.59
C GLU A 130 -13.35 -2.30 23.20
N ILE A 131 -12.35 -2.65 22.39
CA ILE A 131 -11.25 -3.50 22.85
C ILE A 131 -10.40 -2.71 23.85
N GLY A 132 -10.17 -3.27 25.03
CA GLY A 132 -9.40 -2.64 26.10
C GLY A 132 -10.22 -2.34 27.35
N LEU A 133 -11.56 -2.34 27.24
CA LEU A 133 -12.45 -2.25 28.39
C LEU A 133 -12.41 -3.52 29.24
N GLN A 134 -12.57 -3.38 30.56
CA GLN A 134 -12.67 -4.53 31.47
C GLN A 134 -13.92 -5.38 31.17
N GLU A 135 -15.04 -4.72 30.84
CA GLU A 135 -16.28 -5.37 30.39
C GLU A 135 -16.08 -6.23 29.14
N PHE A 136 -15.26 -5.75 28.19
CA PHE A 136 -14.93 -6.53 27.00
C PHE A 136 -14.28 -7.85 27.39
N SER A 137 -13.29 -7.83 28.28
CA SER A 137 -12.58 -9.04 28.70
C SER A 137 -13.51 -10.07 29.35
N SER A 138 -14.35 -9.64 30.29
CA SER A 138 -15.26 -10.53 31.02
C SER A 138 -16.32 -11.15 30.09
N PHE A 139 -16.98 -10.36 29.25
CA PHE A 139 -17.99 -10.85 28.32
C PHE A 139 -17.36 -11.71 27.22
N HIS A 140 -16.19 -11.31 26.71
CA HIS A 140 -15.48 -12.06 25.68
C HIS A 140 -15.14 -13.49 26.14
N GLN A 141 -14.61 -13.65 27.35
CA GLN A 141 -14.30 -14.98 27.90
C GLN A 141 -15.54 -15.87 27.98
N GLN A 142 -16.65 -15.31 28.46
CA GLN A 142 -17.90 -16.05 28.61
C GLN A 142 -18.49 -16.43 27.24
N LEU A 143 -18.50 -15.52 26.27
CA LEU A 143 -18.99 -15.81 24.91
C LEU A 143 -18.14 -16.87 24.19
N VAL A 144 -16.81 -16.81 24.33
CA VAL A 144 -15.92 -17.85 23.80
C VAL A 144 -16.19 -19.20 24.48
N SER A 145 -16.44 -19.22 25.79
CA SER A 145 -16.79 -20.45 26.52
C SER A 145 -18.10 -21.08 26.03
N LYS A 146 -19.06 -20.27 25.58
CA LYS A 146 -20.34 -20.72 24.99
C LYS A 146 -20.21 -21.06 23.49
N SER A 147 -19.31 -20.40 22.75
CA SER A 147 -19.10 -20.62 21.30
C SER A 147 -18.37 -21.93 20.99
N ASN A 148 -17.29 -22.24 21.72
CA ASN A 148 -16.50 -23.46 21.50
C ASN A 148 -17.30 -24.77 21.52
N PRO A 149 -18.23 -25.01 22.49
CA PRO A 149 -19.08 -26.21 22.47
C PRO A 149 -20.21 -26.14 21.43
N GLY A 150 -20.31 -25.07 20.64
CA GLY A 150 -21.33 -24.90 19.61
C GLY A 150 -22.70 -24.51 20.16
N LYS A 151 -22.78 -23.85 21.33
CA LYS A 151 -24.07 -23.35 21.86
C LYS A 151 -24.52 -22.06 21.17
N ILE A 152 -23.55 -21.25 20.73
CA ILE A 152 -23.79 -19.98 20.03
C ILE A 152 -22.79 -19.81 18.88
N ASN A 153 -23.19 -19.04 17.87
CA ASN A 153 -22.28 -18.52 16.86
C ASN A 153 -21.86 -17.11 17.26
N TYR A 154 -20.68 -17.01 17.88
CA TYR A 154 -20.17 -15.74 18.41
C TYR A 154 -19.45 -14.92 17.33
N VAL A 155 -19.90 -13.67 17.15
CA VAL A 155 -19.32 -12.68 16.25
C VAL A 155 -18.95 -11.43 17.04
N PHE A 156 -17.76 -10.89 16.81
CA PHE A 156 -17.32 -9.63 17.39
C PHE A 156 -17.28 -8.53 16.34
N ARG A 157 -17.86 -7.37 16.70
CA ARG A 157 -17.78 -6.11 15.95
C ARG A 157 -17.22 -5.04 16.88
N HIS A 158 -16.17 -4.36 16.43
CA HIS A 158 -15.59 -3.28 17.21
C HIS A 158 -16.51 -2.05 17.18
N TYR A 159 -16.81 -1.53 18.36
CA TYR A 159 -17.71 -0.39 18.57
C TYR A 159 -17.11 0.54 19.62
N ILE A 160 -17.32 1.85 19.46
CA ILE A 160 -16.84 2.88 20.38
C ILE A 160 -18.05 3.77 20.63
N SER A 161 -18.51 3.84 21.88
CA SER A 161 -19.71 4.58 22.26
C SER A 161 -19.59 6.08 21.93
N ASN A 162 -18.44 6.67 22.26
CA ASN A 162 -18.15 8.08 22.01
C ASN A 162 -16.88 8.25 21.15
N PRO A 163 -16.99 8.16 19.81
CA PRO A 163 -15.84 8.31 18.93
C PRO A 163 -15.34 9.76 18.89
N ARG A 164 -14.02 9.94 18.74
CA ARG A 164 -13.41 11.26 18.54
C ARG A 164 -13.86 11.84 17.19
N LYS A 165 -14.12 13.15 17.16
CA LYS A 165 -14.54 13.89 15.95
C LYS A 165 -13.37 14.37 15.08
N GLU A 166 -12.14 13.97 15.40
CA GLU A 166 -10.95 14.40 14.68
C GLU A 166 -10.90 13.79 13.26
N PRO A 167 -10.59 14.59 12.23
CA PRO A 167 -10.43 14.06 10.88
C PRO A 167 -9.20 13.16 10.82
N LEU A 168 -9.31 12.09 10.05
CA LEU A 168 -8.25 11.10 9.91
C LEU A 168 -7.46 11.30 8.62
N HIS A 169 -6.14 11.35 8.73
CA HIS A 169 -5.24 11.33 7.57
C HIS A 169 -5.24 9.96 6.87
N LEU A 170 -5.40 9.94 5.56
CA LEU A 170 -5.36 8.72 4.74
C LEU A 170 -3.98 8.56 4.11
N SER A 171 -3.62 7.31 3.87
CA SER A 171 -2.37 6.88 3.22
C SER A 171 -2.68 6.06 1.97
N GLY A 172 -1.71 5.96 1.05
CA GLY A 172 -1.87 5.18 -0.17
C GLY A 172 -2.27 5.98 -1.40
N CYS A 173 -2.23 7.32 -1.33
CA CYS A 173 -2.35 8.19 -2.49
C CYS A 173 -0.98 8.72 -2.93
N GLY A 174 -0.82 8.91 -4.24
CA GLY A 174 0.28 9.67 -4.83
C GLY A 174 -0.16 11.11 -5.10
N VAL A 175 0.78 12.05 -5.00
CA VAL A 175 0.57 13.45 -5.41
C VAL A 175 1.48 13.72 -6.59
N GLU A 176 0.91 14.25 -7.66
CA GLU A 176 1.63 14.61 -8.87
C GLU A 176 1.59 16.13 -9.09
N LEU A 177 2.71 16.70 -9.50
CA LEU A 177 2.79 18.08 -9.99
C LEU A 177 3.04 18.06 -11.49
N ALA A 178 1.94 18.13 -12.25
CA ALA A 178 2.00 18.15 -13.71
C ALA A 178 2.40 19.54 -14.22
N ILE A 179 3.42 19.59 -15.08
CA ILE A 179 3.81 20.81 -15.79
C ILE A 179 2.80 21.06 -16.91
N LYS A 180 1.98 22.11 -16.80
CA LYS A 180 0.94 22.42 -17.79
C LYS A 180 1.48 22.97 -19.11
N SER A 181 2.56 23.74 -19.08
CA SER A 181 3.19 24.31 -20.28
C SER A 181 4.44 23.52 -20.63
N THR A 182 4.28 22.47 -21.44
CA THR A 182 5.39 21.65 -21.97
C THR A 182 5.89 22.13 -23.33
N GLU A 183 5.31 23.18 -23.89
CA GLU A 183 5.47 23.67 -25.26
C GLU A 183 6.89 24.12 -25.66
N TYR A 184 7.82 24.25 -24.72
CA TYR A 184 9.19 24.69 -25.03
C TYR A 184 10.18 23.56 -25.34
N LYS A 185 9.78 22.27 -25.33
CA LYS A 185 10.71 21.16 -25.05
C LYS A 185 11.38 20.44 -26.23
N ALA A 186 11.19 20.85 -27.47
CA ALA A 186 12.03 20.37 -28.58
C ALA A 186 12.03 21.41 -29.71
N LYS A 187 13.09 22.22 -29.78
CA LYS A 187 13.35 22.98 -31.02
C LYS A 187 13.75 21.97 -32.09
N ASP A 188 12.97 21.91 -33.16
CA ASP A 188 13.29 21.17 -34.37
C ASP A 188 14.62 21.70 -34.94
N ASP A 189 15.58 20.81 -35.19
CA ASP A 189 16.95 21.15 -35.62
C ASP A 189 16.98 21.70 -37.06
N THR A 190 15.86 21.67 -37.79
CA THR A 190 15.75 22.22 -39.15
C THR A 190 15.86 23.75 -39.22
N GLN A 191 15.68 24.47 -38.09
CA GLN A 191 15.78 25.94 -38.02
C GLN A 191 16.91 26.49 -37.14
N VAL A 192 17.94 25.69 -36.81
CA VAL A 192 19.09 26.17 -36.03
C VAL A 192 20.37 26.18 -36.85
N LYS A 193 20.36 26.91 -37.96
CA LYS A 193 21.57 27.61 -38.43
C LYS A 193 21.48 29.06 -37.98
N GLY A 194 22.15 29.38 -36.87
CA GLY A 194 22.52 30.76 -36.56
C GLY A 194 21.58 31.57 -35.67
N ILE A 195 21.05 30.98 -34.59
CA ILE A 195 20.64 31.78 -33.43
C ILE A 195 21.34 31.19 -32.21
N GLU A 196 22.65 31.48 -32.12
CA GLU A 196 23.29 31.58 -30.82
C GLU A 196 22.43 32.51 -29.95
N VAL A 197 22.21 32.07 -28.73
CA VAL A 197 21.48 32.79 -27.70
C VAL A 197 22.25 34.07 -27.37
N ASN A 198 21.97 35.15 -28.11
CA ASN A 198 22.42 36.52 -27.82
C ASN A 198 21.72 37.13 -26.60
N THR A 199 21.42 36.33 -25.56
CA THR A 199 20.80 36.82 -24.32
C THR A 199 21.49 36.36 -23.04
N THR A 200 22.62 35.64 -23.09
CA THR A 200 23.42 35.38 -21.85
C THR A 200 24.93 35.34 -22.04
N VAL A 201 25.46 35.80 -23.19
CA VAL A 201 26.91 36.05 -23.34
C VAL A 201 27.14 37.54 -23.54
N ILE A 202 26.67 38.32 -22.57
CA ILE A 202 27.16 39.68 -22.39
C ILE A 202 28.54 39.53 -21.75
N GLY A 203 29.58 39.99 -22.46
CA GLY A 203 30.98 39.82 -22.07
C GLY A 203 31.24 40.35 -20.66
N GLU A 204 32.25 39.80 -19.97
CA GLU A 204 32.57 40.18 -18.58
C GLU A 204 32.69 41.69 -18.33
N ASN A 205 32.83 42.52 -19.36
CA ASN A 205 33.04 43.98 -19.28
C ASN A 205 31.83 44.85 -19.68
N ASP A 206 30.66 44.28 -19.95
CA ASP A 206 29.49 45.09 -20.35
C ASP A 206 28.71 45.61 -19.12
N PRO A 207 28.27 46.88 -19.11
CA PRO A 207 27.56 47.48 -17.99
C PRO A 207 26.12 46.99 -17.80
N ILE A 208 25.59 46.21 -18.76
CA ILE A 208 24.22 45.65 -18.76
C ILE A 208 24.29 44.11 -18.61
N ASP A 209 25.16 43.61 -17.73
CA ASP A 209 25.21 42.19 -17.37
C ASP A 209 24.08 41.88 -16.38
N GLU A 210 22.87 41.62 -16.90
CA GLU A 210 21.68 41.30 -16.10
C GLU A 210 21.44 39.78 -16.02
N VAL A 211 21.44 39.21 -14.81
CA VAL A 211 21.06 37.81 -14.56
C VAL A 211 19.99 37.76 -13.47
N GLN A 212 18.79 37.26 -13.79
CA GLN A 212 17.61 37.23 -12.90
C GLN A 212 17.29 38.56 -12.19
N GLY A 213 17.41 39.70 -12.90
CA GLY A 213 17.14 41.03 -12.33
C GLY A 213 18.30 41.64 -11.55
N PHE A 214 19.45 40.96 -11.43
CA PHE A 214 20.68 41.53 -10.86
C PHE A 214 21.59 42.10 -11.95
N LEU A 215 21.95 43.38 -11.82
CA LEU A 215 22.91 44.06 -12.69
C LEU A 215 24.34 43.86 -12.16
N PHE A 216 25.00 42.80 -12.59
CA PHE A 216 26.35 42.43 -12.17
C PHE A 216 27.42 43.44 -12.58
N GLY A 217 27.19 44.19 -13.66
CA GLY A 217 28.04 45.31 -14.08
C GLY A 217 28.12 46.39 -12.99
N ARG A 218 26.98 46.89 -12.52
CA ARG A 218 26.90 47.89 -11.44
C ARG A 218 27.37 47.36 -10.09
N LEU A 219 27.07 46.10 -9.77
CA LEU A 219 27.44 45.49 -8.49
C LEU A 219 28.96 45.37 -8.33
N ARG A 220 29.67 45.11 -9.43
CA ARG A 220 31.13 45.08 -9.46
C ARG A 220 31.76 46.46 -9.27
N ASP A 221 31.14 47.50 -9.81
CA ASP A 221 31.60 48.88 -9.67
C ASP A 221 31.41 49.41 -8.23
N LEU A 222 30.33 49.00 -7.57
CA LEU A 222 30.00 49.42 -6.20
C LEU A 222 30.75 48.63 -5.11
N HIS A 223 31.07 47.36 -5.36
CA HIS A 223 31.73 46.47 -4.41
C HIS A 223 32.94 45.75 -5.02
N PRO A 224 34.06 46.47 -5.25
CA PRO A 224 35.27 45.87 -5.82
C PRO A 224 35.89 44.80 -4.91
N GLU A 225 35.68 44.87 -3.59
CA GLU A 225 36.16 43.86 -2.63
C GLU A 225 35.46 42.48 -2.74
N LEU A 226 34.25 42.39 -3.32
CA LEU A 226 33.44 41.17 -3.38
C LEU A 226 33.37 40.52 -4.77
N THR A 227 34.26 40.93 -5.68
CA THR A 227 34.30 40.47 -7.07
C THR A 227 34.36 38.95 -7.22
N GLY A 228 35.10 38.24 -6.36
CA GLY A 228 35.14 36.77 -6.36
C GLY A 228 33.81 36.12 -6.00
N GLN A 229 33.11 36.65 -4.99
CA GLN A 229 31.81 36.12 -4.55
C GLN A 229 30.70 36.46 -5.55
N LEU A 230 30.75 37.63 -6.18
CA LEU A 230 29.83 38.02 -7.24
C LEU A 230 29.99 37.14 -8.48
N LYS A 231 31.22 36.72 -8.82
CA LYS A 231 31.45 35.74 -9.89
C LYS A 231 30.85 34.37 -9.56
N GLU A 232 31.00 33.90 -8.31
CA GLU A 232 30.41 32.63 -7.89
C GLU A 232 28.87 32.68 -7.85
N LEU A 233 28.29 33.78 -7.35
CA LEU A 233 26.85 34.00 -7.36
C LEU A 233 26.29 34.07 -8.78
N ARG A 234 26.98 34.78 -9.68
CA ARG A 234 26.61 34.84 -11.11
C ARG A 234 26.62 33.43 -11.71
N LYS A 235 27.68 32.67 -11.46
CA LYS A 235 27.78 31.27 -11.92
C LYS A 235 26.62 30.43 -11.40
N HIS A 236 26.32 30.52 -10.11
CA HIS A 236 25.20 29.80 -9.49
C HIS A 236 23.85 30.20 -10.10
N LEU A 237 23.59 31.48 -10.34
CA LEU A 237 22.35 31.98 -10.93
C LEU A 237 22.19 31.58 -12.41
N VAL A 238 23.30 31.58 -13.16
CA VAL A 238 23.33 31.09 -14.54
C VAL A 238 23.07 29.59 -14.58
N GLU A 239 23.70 28.82 -13.67
CA GLU A 239 23.48 27.38 -13.55
C GLU A 239 22.03 27.07 -13.16
N SER A 240 21.47 27.75 -12.16
CA SER A 240 20.08 27.55 -11.70
C SER A 240 19.03 27.97 -12.72
N THR A 241 19.28 29.03 -13.49
CA THR A 241 18.37 29.45 -14.58
C THR A 241 18.40 28.47 -15.75
N ASN A 242 19.55 27.84 -15.99
CA ASN A 242 19.75 26.90 -17.09
C ASN A 242 19.19 25.49 -16.77
N GLU A 243 18.87 25.16 -15.52
CA GLU A 243 18.26 23.86 -15.14
C GLU A 243 16.88 23.65 -15.78
N MET A 244 16.09 24.72 -15.98
CA MET A 244 14.78 24.67 -16.64
C MET A 244 14.83 24.90 -18.16
N ALA A 245 16.01 25.14 -18.74
CA ALA A 245 16.13 25.43 -20.17
C ALA A 245 15.96 24.15 -21.02
N PRO A 246 15.27 24.23 -22.18
CA PRO A 246 14.85 23.06 -22.95
C PRO A 246 16.03 22.24 -23.47
N LEU A 247 15.83 20.92 -23.57
CA LEU A 247 16.80 19.97 -24.12
C LEU A 247 16.68 19.87 -25.64
N LYS A 248 17.76 19.43 -26.30
CA LYS A 248 17.74 19.08 -27.74
C LYS A 248 17.15 17.69 -27.95
N VAL A 249 16.55 17.45 -29.12
CA VAL A 249 15.83 16.20 -29.44
C VAL A 249 16.72 14.95 -29.30
N TRP A 250 17.98 15.02 -29.74
CA TRP A 250 18.92 13.90 -29.62
C TRP A 250 19.34 13.61 -28.17
N GLN A 251 19.30 14.61 -27.28
CA GLN A 251 19.60 14.41 -25.86
C GLN A 251 18.49 13.63 -25.15
N LEU A 252 17.27 13.67 -25.66
CA LEU A 252 16.14 12.91 -25.11
C LEU A 252 16.22 11.41 -25.44
N GLN A 253 16.84 11.04 -26.56
CA GLN A 253 16.94 9.64 -26.98
C GLN A 253 17.84 8.81 -26.06
N ASP A 254 18.92 9.40 -25.55
CA ASP A 254 19.90 8.71 -24.70
C ASP A 254 19.61 8.89 -23.19
N LEU A 255 18.59 9.69 -22.86
CA LEU A 255 18.29 10.09 -21.48
C LEU A 255 17.97 8.89 -20.58
N SER A 256 17.32 7.85 -21.12
CA SER A 256 17.02 6.62 -20.39
C SER A 256 18.29 5.85 -20.01
N PHE A 257 19.22 5.69 -20.95
CA PHE A 257 20.52 5.04 -20.72
C PHE A 257 21.40 5.84 -19.77
N GLN A 258 21.40 7.17 -19.90
CA GLN A 258 22.15 8.07 -19.02
C GLN A 258 21.61 8.04 -17.58
N THR A 259 20.28 8.00 -17.42
CA THR A 259 19.64 7.85 -16.10
C THR A 259 20.03 6.51 -15.48
N ALA A 260 19.97 5.42 -16.24
CA ALA A 260 20.36 4.09 -15.79
C ALA A 260 21.84 4.05 -15.39
N ALA A 261 22.73 4.62 -16.22
CA ALA A 261 24.16 4.71 -15.93
C ALA A 261 24.44 5.49 -14.64
N GLN A 262 23.70 6.59 -14.40
CA GLN A 262 23.83 7.39 -13.18
C GLN A 262 23.39 6.62 -11.93
N ILE A 263 22.31 5.83 -12.02
CA ILE A 263 21.85 4.96 -10.93
C ILE A 263 22.87 3.85 -10.64
N LEU A 264 23.42 3.22 -11.69
CA LEU A 264 24.40 2.14 -11.58
C LEU A 264 25.78 2.63 -11.11
N ALA A 265 26.12 3.90 -11.36
CA ALA A 265 27.34 4.51 -10.85
C ALA A 265 27.29 4.81 -9.35
N ALA A 266 26.09 4.85 -8.75
CA ALA A 266 25.94 5.02 -7.30
C ALA A 266 26.32 3.72 -6.55
N LEU A 267 26.66 3.86 -5.27
CA LEU A 267 26.87 2.71 -4.39
C LEU A 267 25.59 1.86 -4.34
N ALA A 268 25.73 0.53 -4.31
CA ALA A 268 24.59 -0.40 -4.34
C ALA A 268 23.55 -0.13 -3.24
N GLU A 269 23.98 0.32 -2.06
CA GLU A 269 23.10 0.69 -0.93
C GLU A 269 22.29 1.97 -1.21
N LEU A 270 22.82 2.88 -2.01
CA LEU A 270 22.21 4.17 -2.34
C LEU A 270 21.49 4.17 -3.69
N ALA A 271 21.70 3.17 -4.55
CA ALA A 271 21.14 3.10 -5.89
C ALA A 271 19.60 3.28 -5.90
N LEU A 272 18.89 2.65 -4.96
CA LEU A 272 17.43 2.80 -4.82
C LEU A 272 17.01 4.20 -4.35
N VAL A 273 17.81 4.84 -3.49
CA VAL A 273 17.55 6.21 -3.03
C VAL A 273 17.74 7.20 -4.18
N VAL A 274 18.81 7.01 -4.96
CA VAL A 274 19.09 7.80 -6.18
C VAL A 274 17.99 7.58 -7.21
N MET A 275 17.56 6.34 -7.46
CA MET A 275 16.46 6.03 -8.36
C MET A 275 15.16 6.72 -7.93
N LYS A 276 14.84 6.69 -6.63
CA LYS A 276 13.67 7.39 -6.07
C LYS A 276 13.76 8.90 -6.31
N ASP A 277 14.89 9.52 -5.99
CA ASP A 277 15.07 10.97 -6.13
C ASP A 277 15.03 11.40 -7.61
N LEU A 278 15.68 10.66 -8.50
CA LEU A 278 15.63 10.91 -9.95
C LEU A 278 14.22 10.74 -10.52
N SER A 279 13.47 9.73 -10.07
CA SER A 279 12.09 9.51 -10.49
C SER A 279 11.14 10.62 -10.00
N GLN A 280 11.26 11.02 -8.73
CA GLN A 280 10.41 12.05 -8.14
C GLN A 280 10.69 13.46 -8.69
N ASN A 281 11.95 13.77 -9.00
CA ASN A 281 12.39 15.10 -9.42
C ASN A 281 12.84 15.14 -10.88
N PHE A 282 12.41 14.17 -11.71
CA PHE A 282 12.91 13.96 -13.07
C PHE A 282 12.85 15.22 -13.93
N SER A 283 11.77 15.98 -13.83
CA SER A 283 11.54 17.20 -14.61
C SER A 283 12.55 18.32 -14.34
N THR A 284 13.20 18.32 -13.18
CA THR A 284 14.17 19.33 -12.73
C THR A 284 15.62 18.94 -12.98
N LYS A 285 15.92 17.64 -13.12
CA LYS A 285 17.29 17.12 -13.25
C LYS A 285 17.76 16.71 -14.66
N PRO A 286 17.05 16.97 -15.78
CA PRO A 286 17.38 16.32 -17.04
C PRO A 286 18.76 16.73 -17.58
N ARG A 287 19.22 17.97 -17.34
CA ARG A 287 20.57 18.40 -17.75
C ARG A 287 21.70 17.75 -16.96
N ALA A 288 21.49 17.50 -15.67
CA ALA A 288 22.47 16.78 -14.87
C ALA A 288 22.63 15.35 -15.40
N ILE A 289 21.52 14.71 -15.76
CA ILE A 289 21.50 13.36 -16.34
C ILE A 289 22.26 13.35 -17.69
N THR A 290 22.06 14.33 -18.57
CA THR A 290 22.72 14.37 -19.90
C THR A 290 24.24 14.47 -19.88
N LYS A 291 24.85 14.80 -18.74
CA LYS A 291 26.32 14.86 -18.60
C LYS A 291 26.93 13.50 -18.28
N THR A 292 26.12 12.51 -17.94
CA THR A 292 26.60 11.17 -17.56
C THR A 292 27.05 10.41 -18.80
N ALA A 293 28.30 9.94 -18.80
CA ALA A 293 28.81 9.11 -19.88
C ALA A 293 28.22 7.70 -19.81
N VAL A 294 27.67 7.23 -20.92
CA VAL A 294 27.14 5.86 -21.06
C VAL A 294 28.22 4.96 -21.65
N SER A 295 28.48 3.83 -21.01
CA SER A 295 29.39 2.82 -21.55
C SER A 295 28.71 2.04 -22.68
N SER A 296 29.46 1.68 -23.73
CA SER A 296 28.94 0.87 -24.83
C SER A 296 28.47 -0.52 -24.38
N GLY A 297 29.13 -1.09 -23.37
CA GLY A 297 28.74 -2.38 -22.77
C GLY A 297 27.36 -2.35 -22.12
N LEU A 298 27.05 -1.31 -21.35
CA LEU A 298 25.72 -1.14 -20.74
C LEU A 298 24.62 -1.06 -21.81
N ARG A 299 24.89 -0.36 -22.91
CA ARG A 299 23.94 -0.23 -24.02
C ARG A 299 23.64 -1.58 -24.66
N THR A 300 24.68 -2.36 -24.98
CA THR A 300 24.50 -3.69 -25.57
C THR A 300 23.77 -4.64 -24.62
N GLU A 301 24.09 -4.62 -23.32
CA GLU A 301 23.41 -5.44 -22.31
C GLU A 301 21.92 -5.11 -22.21
N VAL A 302 21.56 -3.81 -22.18
CA VAL A 302 20.17 -3.38 -22.12
C VAL A 302 19.41 -3.77 -23.40
N GLU A 303 20.00 -3.61 -24.58
CA GLU A 303 19.37 -3.99 -25.85
C GLU A 303 19.15 -5.51 -25.96
N GLU A 304 20.07 -6.33 -25.45
CA GLU A 304 19.92 -7.80 -25.38
C GLU A 304 18.81 -8.21 -24.42
N ASN A 305 18.78 -7.62 -23.21
CA ASN A 305 17.74 -7.86 -22.22
C ASN A 305 16.35 -7.46 -22.76
N GLN A 306 16.24 -6.32 -23.46
CA GLN A 306 14.99 -5.90 -24.09
C GLN A 306 14.50 -6.90 -25.14
N LYS A 307 15.39 -7.45 -25.98
CA LYS A 307 15.04 -8.50 -26.95
C LYS A 307 14.56 -9.77 -26.25
N TYR A 308 15.23 -10.18 -25.18
CA TYR A 308 14.85 -11.34 -24.39
C TYR A 308 13.46 -11.17 -23.76
N PHE A 309 13.23 -10.05 -23.05
CA PHE A 309 11.94 -9.80 -22.39
C PHE A 309 10.79 -9.61 -23.38
N LYS A 310 11.05 -9.02 -24.55
CA LYS A 310 10.08 -8.97 -25.64
C LYS A 310 9.66 -10.36 -26.12
N GLY A 311 10.59 -11.30 -26.21
CA GLY A 311 10.30 -12.67 -26.64
C GLY A 311 9.63 -13.54 -25.58
N THR A 312 10.01 -13.40 -24.30
CA THR A 312 9.52 -14.27 -23.21
C THR A 312 8.29 -13.72 -22.50
N LEU A 313 8.27 -12.40 -22.22
CA LEU A 313 7.24 -11.75 -21.40
C LEU A 313 6.37 -10.76 -22.21
N GLY A 314 6.70 -10.51 -23.47
CA GLY A 314 5.99 -9.55 -24.32
C GLY A 314 6.29 -8.08 -24.01
N LEU A 315 7.19 -7.78 -23.06
CA LEU A 315 7.48 -6.44 -22.59
C LEU A 315 8.21 -5.61 -23.65
N GLN A 316 7.67 -4.44 -23.99
CA GLN A 316 8.32 -3.48 -24.87
C GLN A 316 9.18 -2.47 -24.07
N PRO A 317 10.14 -1.78 -24.73
CA PRO A 317 10.85 -0.68 -24.10
C PRO A 317 9.88 0.41 -23.64
N GLY A 318 9.86 0.69 -22.34
CA GLY A 318 8.94 1.65 -21.70
C GLY A 318 7.85 1.00 -20.86
N ASP A 319 7.57 -0.30 -21.07
CA ASP A 319 6.62 -1.03 -20.24
C ASP A 319 7.22 -1.31 -18.86
N SER A 320 6.37 -1.23 -17.83
CA SER A 320 6.73 -1.57 -16.45
C SER A 320 5.96 -2.80 -16.01
N ALA A 321 6.66 -3.79 -15.46
CA ALA A 321 6.05 -5.00 -14.93
C ALA A 321 6.65 -5.34 -13.57
N LEU A 322 5.80 -5.61 -12.59
CA LEU A 322 6.20 -6.07 -11.26
C LEU A 322 5.88 -7.55 -11.11
N PHE A 323 6.86 -8.35 -10.71
CA PHE A 323 6.66 -9.76 -10.41
C PHE A 323 6.94 -10.04 -8.94
N ILE A 324 5.98 -10.62 -8.24
CA ILE A 324 6.13 -11.07 -6.85
C ILE A 324 6.10 -12.59 -6.87
N ASN A 325 7.22 -13.23 -6.56
CA ASN A 325 7.36 -14.70 -6.59
C ASN A 325 6.95 -15.35 -7.94
N GLY A 326 7.04 -14.61 -9.05
CA GLY A 326 6.60 -15.05 -10.38
C GLY A 326 5.16 -14.66 -10.76
N LEU A 327 4.39 -14.09 -9.82
CA LEU A 327 3.07 -13.55 -10.10
C LEU A 327 3.19 -12.15 -10.69
N HIS A 328 2.69 -11.97 -11.91
CA HIS A 328 2.60 -10.66 -12.55
C HIS A 328 1.58 -9.77 -11.81
N THR A 329 2.05 -8.61 -11.35
CA THR A 329 1.27 -7.58 -10.69
C THR A 329 1.20 -6.38 -11.62
N ASP A 330 0.02 -6.12 -12.14
CA ASP A 330 -0.26 -4.95 -12.97
C ASP A 330 -0.35 -3.70 -12.08
N LEU A 331 0.58 -2.76 -12.29
CA LEU A 331 0.69 -1.54 -11.50
C LEU A 331 -0.30 -0.45 -11.92
N ASP A 332 -0.92 -0.57 -13.09
CA ASP A 332 -1.89 0.42 -13.58
C ASP A 332 -3.26 0.19 -12.94
N THR A 333 -3.57 -1.06 -12.60
CA THR A 333 -4.86 -1.45 -12.01
C THR A 333 -4.80 -1.74 -10.51
N GLN A 334 -3.66 -2.22 -10.00
CA GLN A 334 -3.55 -2.58 -8.59
C GLN A 334 -3.11 -1.42 -7.71
N ASP A 335 -3.85 -1.20 -6.63
CA ASP A 335 -3.51 -0.26 -5.58
C ASP A 335 -2.60 -0.89 -4.50
N ILE A 336 -2.08 -0.04 -3.62
CA ILE A 336 -1.22 -0.47 -2.51
C ILE A 336 -1.93 -1.44 -1.55
N PHE A 337 -3.26 -1.38 -1.47
CA PHE A 337 -4.07 -2.24 -0.61
C PHE A 337 -4.21 -3.65 -1.21
N SER A 338 -4.41 -3.74 -2.53
CA SER A 338 -4.42 -4.98 -3.28
C SER A 338 -3.05 -5.64 -3.27
N LEU A 339 -1.98 -4.85 -3.45
CA LEU A 339 -0.61 -5.32 -3.32
C LEU A 339 -0.33 -5.89 -1.92
N PHE A 340 -0.83 -5.23 -0.88
CA PHE A 340 -0.74 -5.74 0.49
C PHE A 340 -1.47 -7.07 0.67
N ASP A 341 -2.65 -7.24 0.06
CA ASP A 341 -3.39 -8.49 0.09
C ASP A 341 -2.64 -9.63 -0.64
N VAL A 342 -2.01 -9.34 -1.78
CA VAL A 342 -1.12 -10.29 -2.49
C VAL A 342 0.05 -10.69 -1.59
N LEU A 343 0.78 -9.71 -1.02
CA LEU A 343 1.91 -9.97 -0.13
C LEU A 343 1.51 -10.80 1.10
N ARG A 344 0.32 -10.54 1.67
CA ARG A 344 -0.19 -11.31 2.81
C ARG A 344 -0.49 -12.76 2.44
N ASN A 345 -1.09 -12.99 1.27
CA ASN A 345 -1.40 -14.34 0.80
C ASN A 345 -0.12 -15.11 0.49
N GLU A 346 0.83 -14.49 -0.21
CA GLU A 346 2.14 -15.07 -0.51
C GLU A 346 2.91 -15.40 0.76
N ALA A 347 2.96 -14.49 1.74
CA ALA A 347 3.58 -14.75 3.03
C ALA A 347 2.97 -15.97 3.75
N TRP A 348 1.65 -16.13 3.69
CA TRP A 348 0.98 -17.28 4.28
C TRP A 348 1.33 -18.59 3.59
N VAL A 349 1.40 -18.61 2.25
CA VAL A 349 1.84 -19.78 1.48
C VAL A 349 3.30 -20.12 1.79
N MET A 350 4.19 -19.12 1.79
CA MET A 350 5.61 -19.32 2.09
C MET A 350 5.83 -19.87 3.51
N GLU A 351 5.14 -19.31 4.51
CA GLU A 351 5.20 -19.84 5.88
C GLU A 351 4.61 -21.25 5.98
N GLY A 352 3.55 -21.55 5.24
CA GLY A 352 2.97 -22.89 5.13
C GLY A 352 3.98 -23.91 4.60
N LEU A 353 4.67 -23.59 3.51
CA LEU A 353 5.72 -24.43 2.92
C LEU A 353 6.93 -24.58 3.86
N HIS A 354 7.32 -23.51 4.54
CA HIS A 354 8.39 -23.56 5.53
C HIS A 354 8.03 -24.48 6.71
N ARG A 355 6.76 -24.52 7.15
CA ARG A 355 6.30 -25.48 8.19
C ARG A 355 6.40 -26.93 7.74
N LEU A 356 6.33 -27.17 6.43
CA LEU A 356 6.55 -28.49 5.81
C LEU A 356 8.03 -28.80 5.58
N ARG A 357 8.96 -27.95 6.05
CA ARG A 357 10.42 -28.05 5.83
C ARG A 357 10.82 -28.00 4.35
N ILE A 358 10.02 -27.32 3.53
CA ILE A 358 10.36 -27.04 2.14
C ILE A 358 11.08 -25.70 2.12
N GLU A 359 12.40 -25.75 1.97
CA GLU A 359 13.29 -24.58 2.04
C GLU A 359 14.19 -24.48 0.80
N GLY A 360 14.72 -23.28 0.54
CA GLY A 360 15.71 -23.03 -0.51
C GLY A 360 15.19 -23.20 -1.94
N LEU A 361 15.99 -23.84 -2.80
CA LEU A 361 15.72 -23.97 -4.24
C LEU A 361 14.43 -24.75 -4.55
N SER A 362 14.06 -25.71 -3.70
CA SER A 362 12.82 -26.48 -3.84
C SER A 362 11.57 -25.60 -3.72
N LEU A 363 11.62 -24.57 -2.88
CA LEU A 363 10.53 -23.61 -2.73
C LEU A 363 10.35 -22.79 -4.01
N HIS A 364 11.44 -22.28 -4.60
CA HIS A 364 11.37 -21.57 -5.86
C HIS A 364 10.86 -22.44 -7.01
N ASN A 365 11.24 -23.72 -7.04
CA ASN A 365 10.73 -24.64 -8.05
C ASN A 365 9.23 -24.89 -7.89
N ILE A 366 8.73 -25.02 -6.66
CA ILE A 366 7.30 -25.21 -6.40
C ILE A 366 6.50 -23.97 -6.78
N LEU A 367 6.98 -22.76 -6.44
CA LEU A 367 6.31 -21.52 -6.81
C LEU A 367 6.29 -21.27 -8.33
N LYS A 368 7.29 -21.80 -9.06
CA LYS A 368 7.33 -21.77 -10.53
C LYS A 368 6.36 -22.75 -11.19
N LEU A 369 5.86 -23.76 -10.47
CA LEU A 369 4.89 -24.68 -11.04
C LEU A 369 3.61 -23.90 -11.31
N ASN A 370 3.23 -23.79 -12.58
CA ASN A 370 1.94 -23.21 -12.94
C ASN A 370 0.84 -24.21 -12.54
N ILE A 371 0.20 -23.97 -11.38
CA ILE A 371 -0.94 -24.77 -10.89
C ILE A 371 -2.26 -24.27 -11.49
N GLN A 372 -2.24 -23.29 -12.41
CA GLN A 372 -3.46 -22.97 -13.15
C GLN A 372 -3.94 -24.26 -13.80
N PRO A 373 -5.17 -24.73 -13.47
CA PRO A 373 -5.74 -25.82 -14.21
C PRO A 373 -5.72 -25.35 -15.66
N SER A 374 -5.04 -26.10 -16.52
CA SER A 374 -5.33 -26.02 -17.95
C SER A 374 -6.85 -25.96 -18.06
N GLU A 375 -7.39 -25.02 -18.83
CA GLU A 375 -8.80 -25.03 -19.23
C GLU A 375 -9.03 -26.33 -20.02
N ALA A 376 -9.08 -27.44 -19.30
CA ALA A 376 -9.53 -28.70 -19.82
C ALA A 376 -11.02 -28.46 -20.02
N GLU A 377 -11.42 -28.26 -21.27
CA GLU A 377 -12.81 -28.38 -21.68
C GLU A 377 -13.27 -29.78 -21.24
N TYR A 378 -13.92 -29.85 -20.09
CA TYR A 378 -14.55 -31.06 -19.61
C TYR A 378 -15.75 -31.34 -20.50
N ALA A 379 -15.54 -32.16 -21.53
CA ALA A 379 -16.64 -32.68 -22.33
C ALA A 379 -17.46 -33.65 -21.48
N ILE A 380 -18.73 -33.30 -21.23
CA ILE A 380 -19.69 -34.15 -20.52
C ILE A 380 -20.32 -35.09 -21.56
N ASP A 381 -20.21 -36.42 -21.36
CA ASP A 381 -20.86 -37.39 -22.25
C ASP A 381 -22.37 -37.45 -21.99
N ILE A 382 -23.10 -36.67 -22.79
CA ILE A 382 -24.57 -36.57 -22.80
C ILE A 382 -25.28 -37.86 -23.26
N ARG A 383 -24.57 -38.87 -23.75
CA ARG A 383 -25.15 -40.17 -24.15
C ARG A 383 -25.35 -41.11 -22.96
N SER A 384 -24.93 -40.69 -21.76
CA SER A 384 -25.14 -41.46 -20.55
C SER A 384 -26.65 -41.56 -20.24
N PRO A 385 -27.19 -42.77 -20.00
CA PRO A 385 -28.62 -42.99 -19.75
C PRO A 385 -29.15 -42.27 -18.51
N ASN A 386 -28.27 -41.76 -17.65
CA ASN A 386 -28.63 -40.96 -16.48
C ASN A 386 -29.09 -39.52 -16.80
N PHE A 387 -28.86 -39.02 -18.02
CA PHE A 387 -29.36 -37.70 -18.47
C PHE A 387 -30.67 -37.78 -19.25
N MET A 388 -31.05 -38.94 -19.79
CA MET A 388 -32.37 -39.16 -20.39
C MET A 388 -33.38 -39.62 -19.33
N GLY A 389 -33.65 -38.75 -18.35
CA GLY A 389 -34.70 -38.95 -17.36
C GLY A 389 -35.93 -38.10 -17.69
N GLN A 390 -37.01 -38.78 -18.11
CA GLN A 390 -38.40 -38.32 -18.22
C GLN A 390 -38.73 -37.39 -19.41
N GLN A 391 -39.03 -38.01 -20.57
CA GLN A 391 -40.14 -37.51 -21.38
C GLN A 391 -41.45 -37.93 -20.69
N PRO A 392 -42.39 -37.02 -20.39
CA PRO A 392 -43.73 -37.41 -19.98
C PRO A 392 -44.44 -38.01 -21.21
N GLY A 393 -44.75 -39.30 -21.14
CA GLY A 393 -45.65 -39.94 -22.09
C GLY A 393 -47.02 -39.27 -22.04
N THR A 394 -47.54 -38.96 -23.22
CA THR A 394 -48.90 -38.50 -23.54
C THR A 394 -49.99 -39.36 -22.94
#